data_AF-A0A2V9MB52-F1
#
_entry.id   AF-A0A2V9MB52-F1
#
_cell.length_a   1.000
_cell.length_b   1.000
_cell.length_c   1.000
_cell.angle_alpha   90.00
_cell.angle_beta   90.00
_cell.angle_gamma   90.00
#
_symmetry.space_group_name_H-M   'P 1'
#
loop_
_entity.id
_entity.type
_entity.pdbx_description
1 polymer ?
#
loop_
_entity_poly.entity_id
_entity_poly.type
_entity_poly.pdbx_seq_one_letter_code
_entity_poly.pdbx_strand_id
1 'polypeptide(L)'
;MRRKPILSGLVLGLFVVSLAPADERADLSAIWKIKDEGLNRTQVMEILSYLTDVHGPRLTGSSQMRKAQEWAQTKFKEWGLENVHTERYEFGGGWNLKRFSAHMVEATYSPLIAYPKAWTPGTRGLVRAEVMRVDIDAESDFDTYRGKLKGLFILTQPPREVEAQFNPQGRRYSDED
;
A
#
# COMPACT_ATOMS: atom_id res chain seq x y z
N MET A 1 58.18 58.12 17.32
CA MET A 1 59.07 57.20 16.59
C MET A 1 58.29 55.96 16.13
N ARG A 2 58.28 55.75 14.81
CA ARG A 2 57.98 54.51 14.05
C ARG A 2 56.59 53.84 14.21
N ARG A 3 55.66 54.33 13.38
CA ARG A 3 54.48 53.59 12.87
C ARG A 3 54.97 52.41 11.99
N LYS A 4 54.43 51.20 12.18
CA LYS A 4 54.64 50.07 11.26
C LYS A 4 53.44 49.98 10.31
N PRO A 5 53.66 49.83 8.99
CA PRO A 5 52.58 49.85 8.00
C PRO A 5 51.85 48.50 7.95
N ILE A 6 50.53 48.59 7.88
CA ILE A 6 49.60 47.51 7.53
C ILE A 6 49.79 47.22 6.05
N LEU A 7 50.33 46.06 5.69
CA LEU A 7 50.41 45.61 4.30
C LEU A 7 49.23 44.66 4.04
N SER A 8 48.15 45.21 3.47
CA SER A 8 47.09 44.44 2.83
C SER A 8 47.67 43.75 1.59
N GLY A 9 47.88 42.44 1.65
CA GLY A 9 48.14 41.60 0.48
C GLY A 9 46.84 40.95 0.02
N LEU A 10 46.12 41.60 -0.89
CA LEU A 10 45.00 40.99 -1.62
C LEU A 10 45.60 39.99 -2.62
N VAL A 11 45.72 38.72 -2.22
CA VAL A 11 46.03 37.64 -3.16
C VAL A 11 44.74 37.29 -3.89
N LEU A 12 44.55 37.88 -5.07
CA LEU A 12 43.51 37.50 -6.01
C LEU A 12 43.88 36.14 -6.61
N GLY A 13 43.52 35.07 -5.91
CA GLY A 13 43.63 33.71 -6.41
C GLY A 13 42.66 33.52 -7.57
N LEU A 14 43.18 33.42 -8.79
CA LEU A 14 42.42 33.07 -9.98
C LEU A 14 41.93 31.62 -9.84
N PHE A 15 40.74 31.43 -9.27
CA PHE A 15 40.02 30.16 -9.32
C PHE A 15 39.57 29.93 -10.75
N VAL A 16 40.38 29.23 -11.54
CA VAL A 16 39.94 28.66 -12.80
C VAL A 16 39.00 27.51 -12.45
N VAL A 17 37.70 27.77 -12.40
CA VAL A 17 36.67 26.73 -12.40
C VAL A 17 36.78 26.04 -13.76
N SER A 18 37.38 24.85 -13.76
CA SER A 18 37.36 23.98 -14.92
C SER A 18 35.92 23.51 -15.14
N LEU A 19 35.20 24.19 -16.04
CA LEU A 19 33.96 23.70 -16.63
C LEU A 19 34.35 22.63 -17.67
N ALA A 20 34.76 21.46 -17.19
CA ALA A 20 34.81 20.28 -18.04
C ALA A 20 33.36 19.93 -18.42
N PRO A 21 33.03 19.74 -19.71
CA PRO A 21 31.74 19.19 -20.08
C PRO A 21 31.64 17.80 -19.44
N ALA A 22 30.61 17.58 -18.62
CA ALA A 22 30.29 16.25 -18.13
C ALA A 22 30.03 15.38 -19.36
N ASP A 23 30.88 14.38 -19.58
CA ASP A 23 30.70 13.41 -20.65
C ASP A 23 29.49 12.53 -20.26
N GLU A 24 28.29 12.94 -20.68
CA GLU A 24 27.02 12.21 -20.52
C GLU A 24 26.94 10.94 -21.39
N ARG A 25 28.09 10.33 -21.72
CA ARG A 25 28.10 9.03 -22.39
C ARG A 25 27.82 7.95 -21.38
N ALA A 26 26.69 7.27 -21.55
CA ALA A 26 26.30 6.16 -20.70
C ALA A 26 27.40 5.09 -20.65
N ASP A 27 27.80 4.68 -19.45
CA ASP A 27 28.74 3.57 -19.25
C ASP A 27 28.07 2.25 -19.65
N LEU A 28 28.36 1.81 -20.88
CA LEU A 28 27.82 0.58 -21.44
C LEU A 28 28.22 -0.65 -20.61
N SER A 29 29.38 -0.62 -19.94
CA SER A 29 29.84 -1.74 -19.11
C SER A 29 29.00 -1.88 -17.84
N ALA A 30 28.65 -0.76 -17.20
CA ALA A 30 27.74 -0.74 -16.06
C ALA A 30 26.33 -1.21 -16.48
N ILE A 31 25.83 -0.75 -17.63
CA ILE A 31 24.54 -1.19 -18.17
C ILE A 31 24.50 -2.71 -18.38
N TRP A 32 25.57 -3.29 -18.94
CA TRP A 32 25.64 -4.74 -19.13
C TRP A 32 25.65 -5.51 -17.81
N LYS A 33 26.35 -5.03 -16.79
CA LYS A 33 26.33 -5.63 -15.45
C LYS A 33 24.92 -5.60 -14.83
N ILE A 34 24.21 -4.48 -14.96
CA ILE A 34 22.82 -4.35 -14.48
C ILE A 34 21.90 -5.34 -15.20
N LYS A 35 22.07 -5.49 -16.53
CA LYS A 35 21.30 -6.45 -17.32
C LYS A 35 21.58 -7.90 -16.90
N ASP A 36 22.85 -8.26 -16.70
CA ASP A 36 23.21 -9.61 -16.25
C ASP A 36 22.59 -9.91 -14.87
N GLU A 37 22.64 -8.96 -13.94
CA GLU A 37 22.03 -9.11 -12.62
C GLU A 37 20.50 -9.30 -12.73
N GLY A 38 19.84 -8.48 -13.55
CA GLY A 38 18.39 -8.51 -13.71
C GLY A 38 17.85 -9.72 -14.50
N LEU A 39 18.65 -10.30 -15.40
CA LEU A 39 18.20 -11.40 -16.29
C LEU A 39 18.71 -12.76 -15.85
N ASN A 40 19.96 -12.86 -15.40
CA ASN A 40 20.62 -14.14 -15.12
C ASN A 40 20.79 -14.41 -13.61
N ARG A 41 20.73 -13.37 -12.75
CA ARG A 41 20.95 -13.48 -11.30
C ARG A 41 19.79 -12.91 -10.49
N THR A 42 18.61 -12.89 -11.08
CA THR A 42 17.44 -12.25 -10.50
C THR A 42 16.98 -12.90 -9.19
N GLN A 43 16.69 -12.07 -8.19
CA GLN A 43 16.07 -12.48 -6.92
C GLN A 43 14.56 -12.20 -6.88
N VAL A 44 13.95 -11.79 -8.01
CA VAL A 44 12.58 -11.28 -8.06
C VAL A 44 11.56 -12.27 -7.48
N MET A 45 11.65 -13.55 -7.83
CA MET A 45 10.68 -14.54 -7.37
C MET A 45 10.79 -14.84 -5.87
N GLU A 46 12.01 -14.81 -5.32
CA GLU A 46 12.24 -14.95 -3.88
C GLU A 46 11.68 -13.75 -3.13
N ILE A 47 12.04 -12.53 -3.56
CA ILE A 47 11.54 -11.28 -2.98
C ILE A 47 10.01 -11.23 -3.03
N LEU A 48 9.44 -11.62 -4.18
CA LEU A 48 8.00 -11.67 -4.36
C LEU A 48 7.36 -12.63 -3.37
N SER A 49 7.87 -13.85 -3.22
CA SER A 49 7.32 -14.84 -2.27
C SER A 49 7.40 -14.36 -0.82
N TYR A 50 8.51 -13.74 -0.40
CA TYR A 50 8.60 -13.15 0.94
C TYR A 50 7.55 -12.06 1.16
N LEU A 51 7.31 -11.24 0.14
CA LEU A 51 6.27 -10.25 0.21
C LEU A 51 4.88 -10.92 0.19
N THR A 52 4.53 -11.72 -0.80
CA THR A 52 3.15 -12.21 -0.99
C THR A 52 2.75 -13.34 -0.06
N ASP A 53 3.69 -14.20 0.30
CA ASP A 53 3.37 -15.47 0.98
C ASP A 53 3.74 -15.38 2.47
N VAL A 54 4.93 -14.83 2.79
CA VAL A 54 5.39 -14.70 4.18
C VAL A 54 4.73 -13.51 4.88
N HIS A 55 4.75 -12.33 4.25
CA HIS A 55 4.16 -11.12 4.85
C HIS A 55 2.70 -10.89 4.47
N GLY A 56 2.28 -11.34 3.29
CA GLY A 56 0.87 -11.33 2.88
C GLY A 56 0.26 -9.92 2.80
N PRO A 57 -1.03 -9.75 3.14
CA PRO A 57 -1.71 -8.46 3.05
C PRO A 57 -1.06 -7.35 3.89
N ARG A 58 -0.64 -6.25 3.26
CA ARG A 58 0.08 -5.13 3.90
C ARG A 58 -0.70 -3.81 3.83
N LEU A 59 -1.89 -3.79 4.41
CA LEU A 59 -2.69 -2.56 4.49
C LEU A 59 -1.91 -1.45 5.19
N THR A 60 -2.04 -0.21 4.73
CA THR A 60 -1.39 0.95 5.33
C THR A 60 -1.71 1.06 6.82
N GLY A 61 -0.68 1.15 7.65
CA GLY A 61 -0.79 1.20 9.12
C GLY A 61 -1.07 -0.14 9.81
N SER A 62 -1.11 -1.26 9.07
CA SER A 62 -1.27 -2.60 9.66
C SER A 62 0.02 -3.12 10.31
N SER A 63 -0.09 -4.15 11.16
CA SER A 63 1.11 -4.81 11.72
C SER A 63 1.93 -5.54 10.67
N GLN A 64 1.29 -5.99 9.59
CA GLN A 64 1.92 -6.74 8.51
C GLN A 64 2.75 -5.83 7.62
N MET A 65 2.27 -4.62 7.36
CA MET A 65 3.08 -3.59 6.70
C MET A 65 4.36 -3.31 7.48
N ARG A 66 4.27 -3.14 8.82
CA ARG A 66 5.45 -2.88 9.65
C ARG A 66 6.47 -4.03 9.60
N LYS A 67 6.02 -5.28 9.70
CA LYS A 67 6.90 -6.46 9.56
C LYS A 67 7.58 -6.52 8.19
N ALA A 68 6.86 -6.20 7.11
CA ALA A 68 7.44 -6.17 5.77
C ALA A 68 8.45 -5.03 5.59
N GLN A 69 8.20 -3.86 6.19
CA GLN A 69 9.16 -2.75 6.20
C GLN A 69 10.43 -3.10 6.98
N GLU A 70 10.31 -3.78 8.11
CA GLU A 70 11.45 -4.29 8.88
C GLU A 70 12.26 -5.29 8.05
N TRP A 71 11.59 -6.24 7.39
CA TRP A 71 12.25 -7.20 6.50
C TRP A 71 12.95 -6.51 5.31
N ALA A 72 12.30 -5.55 4.66
CA ALA A 72 12.89 -4.84 3.53
C ALA A 72 14.15 -4.05 3.94
N GLN A 73 14.13 -3.42 5.11
CA GLN A 73 15.32 -2.75 5.65
C GLN A 73 16.46 -3.73 5.91
N THR A 74 16.17 -4.94 6.39
CA THR A 74 17.20 -5.98 6.53
C THR A 74 17.78 -6.38 5.18
N LYS A 75 16.95 -6.59 4.15
CA LYS A 75 17.41 -6.92 2.79
C LYS A 75 18.28 -5.81 2.19
N PHE A 76 17.90 -4.56 2.35
CA PHE A 76 18.71 -3.43 1.90
C PHE A 76 20.08 -3.39 2.59
N LYS A 77 20.13 -3.67 3.90
CA LYS A 77 21.41 -3.74 4.63
C LYS A 77 22.26 -4.94 4.18
N GLU A 78 21.66 -6.09 3.91
CA GLU A 78 22.35 -7.27 3.37
C GLU A 78 23.00 -7.00 2.00
N TRP A 79 22.33 -6.22 1.15
CA TRP A 79 22.88 -5.78 -0.13
C TRP A 79 23.92 -4.67 -0.01
N GLY A 80 24.21 -4.19 1.20
CA GLY A 80 25.22 -3.15 1.46
C GLY A 80 24.74 -1.72 1.23
N LEU A 81 23.42 -1.46 1.21
CA LEU A 81 22.93 -0.08 1.13
C LEU A 81 23.23 0.68 2.42
N GLU A 82 23.61 1.94 2.25
CA GLU A 82 23.85 2.88 3.35
C GLU A 82 22.58 3.69 3.67
N ASN A 83 22.52 4.27 4.87
CA ASN A 83 21.42 5.13 5.33
C ASN A 83 20.02 4.49 5.27
N VAL A 84 19.91 3.18 5.52
CA VAL A 84 18.62 2.47 5.51
C VAL A 84 17.79 2.81 6.75
N HIS A 85 16.66 3.51 6.57
CA HIS A 85 15.73 3.87 7.63
C HIS A 85 14.27 3.95 7.12
N THR A 86 13.33 4.18 8.03
CA THR A 86 11.92 4.45 7.69
C THR A 86 11.59 5.92 7.90
N GLU A 87 10.81 6.47 6.97
CA GLU A 87 10.24 7.80 7.10
C GLU A 87 8.76 7.69 7.49
N ARG A 88 8.35 8.49 8.48
CA ARG A 88 6.98 8.52 8.98
C ARG A 88 6.25 9.72 8.41
N TYR A 89 4.99 9.52 8.07
CA TYR A 89 4.06 10.58 7.70
C TYR A 89 2.76 10.43 8.50
N GLU A 90 2.00 11.51 8.61
CA GLU A 90 0.72 11.50 9.30
C GLU A 90 -0.34 10.78 8.45
N PHE A 91 -0.87 9.66 8.96
CA PHE A 91 -1.90 8.86 8.27
C PHE A 91 -3.13 8.59 9.16
N GLY A 92 -2.97 8.64 10.49
CA GLY A 92 -4.01 8.27 11.45
C GLY A 92 -3.80 6.87 12.05
N GLY A 93 -4.89 6.27 12.54
CA GLY A 93 -4.86 5.01 13.27
C GLY A 93 -4.52 3.79 12.39
N GLY A 94 -3.68 2.89 12.92
CA GLY A 94 -3.47 1.58 12.31
C GLY A 94 -4.70 0.69 12.44
N TRP A 95 -4.85 -0.29 11.54
CA TRP A 95 -5.97 -1.21 11.54
C TRP A 95 -5.54 -2.63 11.18
N ASN A 96 -6.10 -3.63 11.87
CA ASN A 96 -5.88 -5.04 11.59
C ASN A 96 -7.19 -5.80 11.76
N LEU A 97 -7.56 -6.59 10.74
CA LEU A 97 -8.69 -7.50 10.83
C LEU A 97 -8.28 -8.77 11.58
N LYS A 98 -8.79 -8.95 12.80
CA LYS A 98 -8.55 -10.17 13.59
C LYS A 98 -9.58 -11.26 13.30
N ARG A 99 -10.86 -10.90 13.35
CA ARG A 99 -11.99 -11.80 13.12
C ARG A 99 -13.18 -11.01 12.63
N PHE A 100 -13.87 -11.53 11.63
CA PHE A 100 -15.15 -11.04 11.18
C PHE A 100 -16.01 -12.24 10.76
N SER A 101 -17.29 -12.19 11.08
CA SER A 101 -18.28 -13.19 10.69
C SER A 101 -19.63 -12.51 10.59
N ALA A 102 -20.31 -12.68 9.47
CA ALA A 102 -21.66 -12.18 9.25
C ALA A 102 -22.54 -13.33 8.78
N HIS A 103 -23.73 -13.43 9.36
CA HIS A 103 -24.67 -14.52 9.10
C HIS A 103 -26.08 -13.92 9.02
N MET A 104 -26.81 -14.26 7.96
CA MET A 104 -28.25 -14.11 7.93
C MET A 104 -28.84 -15.23 8.76
N VAL A 105 -29.59 -14.89 9.78
CA VAL A 105 -30.17 -15.84 10.74
C VAL A 105 -31.62 -16.19 10.41
N GLU A 106 -32.33 -15.27 9.78
CA GLU A 106 -33.73 -15.40 9.36
C GLU A 106 -33.94 -14.73 8.00
N ALA A 107 -34.89 -15.17 7.17
CA ALA A 107 -35.81 -16.30 7.37
C ALA A 107 -35.16 -17.68 7.12
N THR A 108 -34.02 -17.73 6.45
CA THR A 108 -33.23 -18.95 6.25
C THR A 108 -31.78 -18.66 6.57
N TYR A 109 -31.16 -19.52 7.37
CA TYR A 109 -29.77 -19.35 7.75
C TYR A 109 -28.86 -19.36 6.52
N SER A 110 -28.02 -18.33 6.38
CA SER A 110 -27.01 -18.26 5.34
C SER A 110 -25.76 -17.52 5.83
N PRO A 111 -24.55 -18.08 5.67
CA PRO A 111 -23.32 -17.34 5.92
C PRO A 111 -23.16 -16.24 4.86
N LEU A 112 -22.77 -15.04 5.29
CA LEU A 112 -22.54 -13.92 4.38
C LEU A 112 -21.06 -13.79 4.08
N ILE A 113 -20.71 -13.76 2.78
CA ILE A 113 -19.38 -13.41 2.32
C ILE A 113 -19.27 -11.89 2.37
N ALA A 114 -18.70 -11.38 3.46
CA ALA A 114 -18.53 -9.96 3.67
C ALA A 114 -17.19 -9.67 4.35
N TYR A 115 -16.74 -8.42 4.19
CA TYR A 115 -15.53 -7.92 4.83
C TYR A 115 -15.84 -6.55 5.44
N PRO A 116 -15.34 -6.26 6.65
CA PRO A 116 -15.50 -4.93 7.21
C PRO A 116 -14.67 -3.94 6.39
N LYS A 117 -15.21 -2.73 6.24
CA LYS A 117 -14.45 -1.62 5.67
C LYS A 117 -13.23 -1.35 6.55
N ALA A 118 -12.07 -1.13 5.94
CA ALA A 118 -10.87 -0.78 6.68
C ALA A 118 -11.11 0.44 7.59
N TRP A 119 -10.45 0.45 8.75
CA TRP A 119 -10.55 1.49 9.79
C TRP A 119 -11.91 1.58 10.51
N THR A 120 -12.87 0.68 10.28
CA THR A 120 -14.06 0.61 11.14
C THR A 120 -13.71 -0.02 12.49
N PRO A 121 -14.28 0.49 13.60
CA PRO A 121 -14.12 -0.14 14.91
C PRO A 121 -14.80 -1.51 14.95
N GLY A 122 -14.33 -2.38 15.85
CA GLY A 122 -15.00 -3.63 16.16
C GLY A 122 -16.28 -3.41 16.99
N THR A 123 -17.12 -4.43 17.04
CA THR A 123 -18.31 -4.47 17.91
C THR A 123 -17.95 -4.96 19.32
N ARG A 124 -18.74 -4.58 20.33
CA ARG A 124 -18.64 -5.13 21.69
C ARG A 124 -19.32 -6.50 21.76
N GLY A 125 -18.72 -7.49 21.08
CA GLY A 125 -19.26 -8.83 20.96
C GLY A 125 -20.23 -9.00 19.79
N LEU A 126 -21.07 -10.03 19.86
CA LEU A 126 -22.05 -10.36 18.83
C LEU A 126 -23.13 -9.27 18.78
N VAL A 127 -23.41 -8.77 17.58
CA VAL A 127 -24.52 -7.85 17.33
C VAL A 127 -25.55 -8.57 16.46
N ARG A 128 -26.79 -8.62 16.93
CA ARG A 128 -27.95 -9.10 16.17
C ARG A 128 -28.91 -7.94 16.00
N ALA A 129 -29.31 -7.68 14.77
CA ALA A 129 -30.19 -6.58 14.41
C ALA A 129 -30.99 -6.94 13.16
N GLU A 130 -32.15 -6.31 13.00
CA GLU A 130 -32.89 -6.37 11.75
C GLU A 130 -32.16 -5.62 10.65
N VAL A 131 -32.43 -6.02 9.41
CA VAL A 131 -31.82 -5.44 8.21
C VAL A 131 -32.85 -4.56 7.51
N MET A 132 -32.46 -3.34 7.13
CA MET A 132 -33.29 -2.43 6.34
C MET A 132 -32.50 -1.95 5.12
N ARG A 133 -33.10 -2.09 3.94
CA ARG A 133 -32.58 -1.43 2.73
C ARG A 133 -33.08 0.01 2.71
N VAL A 134 -32.18 0.93 2.42
CA VAL A 134 -32.50 2.35 2.24
C VAL A 134 -32.04 2.80 0.87
N ASP A 135 -32.85 3.64 0.23
CA ASP A 135 -32.52 4.33 -1.01
C ASP A 135 -32.28 5.79 -0.64
N ILE A 136 -31.02 6.21 -0.65
CA ILE A 136 -30.61 7.57 -0.29
C ILE A 136 -29.67 8.05 -1.39
N ASP A 137 -30.23 8.80 -2.34
CA ASP A 137 -29.51 9.38 -3.47
C ASP A 137 -29.28 10.88 -3.29
N ALA A 138 -30.14 11.54 -2.50
CA ALA A 138 -30.07 12.94 -2.15
C ALA A 138 -30.21 13.18 -0.64
N GLU A 139 -29.76 14.36 -0.17
CA GLU A 139 -29.85 14.74 1.25
C GLU A 139 -31.31 14.78 1.75
N SER A 140 -32.26 15.13 0.88
CA SER A 140 -33.69 15.13 1.19
C SER A 140 -34.24 13.75 1.56
N ASP A 141 -33.62 12.66 1.10
CA ASP A 141 -34.10 11.31 1.35
C ASP A 141 -33.93 10.90 2.83
N PHE A 142 -33.01 11.55 3.55
CA PHE A 142 -32.82 11.32 4.98
C PHE A 142 -34.06 11.66 5.81
N ASP A 143 -34.90 12.57 5.36
CA ASP A 143 -36.13 12.93 6.09
C ASP A 143 -37.11 11.76 6.16
N THR A 144 -37.16 10.92 5.12
CA THR A 144 -37.99 9.71 5.09
C THR A 144 -37.57 8.67 6.15
N TYR A 145 -36.28 8.62 6.46
CA TYR A 145 -35.67 7.62 7.35
C TYR A 145 -35.35 8.15 8.76
N ARG A 146 -35.61 9.44 9.01
CA ARG A 146 -35.34 10.09 10.29
C ARG A 146 -35.99 9.32 11.45
N GLY A 147 -35.15 8.92 12.42
CA GLY A 147 -35.59 8.17 13.60
C GLY A 147 -35.83 6.67 13.39
N LYS A 148 -35.73 6.14 12.16
CA LYS A 148 -36.05 4.73 11.85
C LYS A 148 -34.83 3.81 11.81
N LEU A 149 -33.62 4.34 11.66
CA LEU A 149 -32.41 3.55 11.36
C LEU A 149 -31.65 3.04 12.59
N LYS A 150 -32.03 3.49 13.80
CA LYS A 150 -31.27 3.21 15.02
C LYS A 150 -31.31 1.71 15.34
N GLY A 151 -30.14 1.10 15.46
CA GLY A 151 -30.00 -0.30 15.85
C GLY A 151 -30.23 -1.31 14.73
N LEU A 152 -30.37 -0.84 13.48
CA LEU A 152 -30.55 -1.68 12.30
C LEU A 152 -29.24 -1.86 11.52
N PHE A 153 -29.12 -2.97 10.79
CA PHE A 153 -28.13 -3.11 9.72
C PHE A 153 -28.69 -2.52 8.43
N ILE A 154 -27.99 -1.54 7.86
CA ILE A 154 -28.47 -0.79 6.71
C ILE A 154 -27.81 -1.29 5.42
N LEU A 155 -28.62 -1.62 4.41
CA LEU A 155 -28.18 -1.91 3.05
C LEU A 155 -28.43 -0.69 2.18
N THR A 156 -27.38 -0.10 1.62
CA THR A 156 -27.44 1.16 0.85
C THR A 156 -27.32 0.96 -0.65
N GLN A 157 -27.35 -0.29 -1.12
CA GLN A 157 -27.18 -0.62 -2.53
C GLN A 157 -28.42 -1.37 -3.03
N PRO A 158 -28.79 -1.20 -4.31
CA PRO A 158 -29.82 -2.02 -4.91
C PRO A 158 -29.36 -3.50 -4.93
N PRO A 159 -30.31 -4.46 -4.95
CA PRO A 159 -29.99 -5.85 -5.20
C PRO A 159 -29.20 -5.98 -6.50
N ARG A 160 -28.06 -6.67 -6.44
CA ARG A 160 -27.29 -6.98 -7.64
C ARG A 160 -27.96 -8.15 -8.35
N GLU A 161 -28.17 -7.99 -9.65
CA GLU A 161 -28.54 -9.13 -10.50
C GLU A 161 -27.33 -10.08 -10.59
N VAL A 162 -27.53 -11.32 -10.16
CA VAL A 162 -26.53 -12.38 -10.21
C VAL A 162 -27.00 -13.39 -11.22
N GLU A 163 -26.47 -13.29 -12.44
CA GLU A 163 -26.76 -14.25 -13.49
C GLU A 163 -26.15 -15.62 -13.19
N ALA A 164 -26.85 -16.67 -13.58
CA ALA A 164 -26.32 -18.02 -13.54
C ALA A 164 -25.16 -18.14 -14.55
N GLN A 165 -24.00 -18.54 -14.06
CA GLN A 165 -22.82 -18.75 -14.91
C GLN A 165 -22.89 -20.14 -15.55
N PHE A 166 -23.32 -20.19 -16.80
CA PHE A 166 -23.34 -21.42 -17.61
C PHE A 166 -22.04 -21.65 -18.39
N ASN A 167 -21.21 -20.62 -18.54
CA ASN A 167 -19.95 -20.70 -19.27
C ASN A 167 -18.78 -20.98 -18.32
N PRO A 168 -17.77 -21.77 -18.74
CA PRO A 168 -16.58 -22.02 -17.94
C PRO A 168 -15.77 -20.73 -17.74
N GLN A 169 -15.36 -20.44 -16.49
CA GLN A 169 -14.55 -19.27 -16.14
C GLN A 169 -13.10 -19.37 -16.63
N GLY A 170 -12.61 -20.60 -16.82
CA GLY A 170 -11.25 -20.88 -17.28
C GLY A 170 -11.29 -21.70 -18.56
N ARG A 171 -10.46 -21.30 -19.53
CA ARG A 171 -10.10 -22.15 -20.66
C ARG A 171 -8.62 -22.42 -20.61
N ARG A 172 -8.24 -23.67 -20.90
CA ARG A 172 -6.84 -24.00 -21.15
C ARG A 172 -6.50 -23.48 -22.53
N TYR A 173 -5.48 -22.64 -22.63
CA TYR A 173 -4.88 -22.27 -23.91
C TYR A 173 -4.10 -23.47 -24.45
N SER A 174 -4.27 -23.76 -25.74
CA SER A 174 -3.39 -24.69 -26.44
C SER A 174 -2.07 -23.98 -26.78
N ASP A 175 -1.06 -24.74 -27.22
CA ASP A 175 0.22 -24.16 -27.64
C ASP A 175 0.09 -23.31 -28.93
N GLU A 176 -1.07 -23.36 -29.59
CA GLU A 176 -1.39 -22.62 -30.82
C GLU A 176 -2.23 -21.35 -30.59
N ASP A 177 -2.79 -21.16 -29.38
CA ASP A 177 -3.58 -19.97 -28.99
C ASP A 177 -2.71 -18.85 -28.38
#